data_AF-A0AAD9P848-F1
#
_entry.id   AF-A0AAD9P848-F1
#
_cell.length_a   1.000
_cell.length_b   1.000
_cell.length_c   1.000
_cell.angle_alpha   90.00
_cell.angle_beta   90.00
_cell.angle_gamma   90.00
#
_symmetry.space_group_name_H-M   'P 1'
#
loop_
_entity.id
_entity.type
_entity.pdbx_description
1 polymer ?
#
loop_
_entity_poly.entity_id
_entity_poly.type
_entity_poly.pdbx_seq_one_letter_code
_entity_poly.pdbx_strand_id
1 'polypeptide(L)'
;MISDAFRKFGMGDKDTSVLLVQIHSLGKGTLSEVAEHVQGEMVDLSRLQEVSDVNKIKKIYKVQEAELRVSTLLDAIVSRMTSKEFVSF
;
A
#
# COMPACT_ATOMS: atom_id res chain seq x y z
N MET A 1 -14.80 3.44 -4.69
CA MET A 1 -14.61 4.32 -5.87
C MET A 1 -13.13 4.59 -6.09
N ILE A 2 -12.72 5.04 -7.27
CA ILE A 2 -11.30 5.32 -7.60
C ILE A 2 -10.73 6.43 -6.71
N SER A 3 -11.49 7.51 -6.50
CA SER A 3 -11.10 8.62 -5.62
C SER A 3 -10.84 8.20 -4.18
N ASP A 4 -11.69 7.34 -3.62
CA ASP A 4 -11.51 6.82 -2.26
C ASP A 4 -10.25 5.97 -2.12
N ALA A 5 -9.86 5.25 -3.17
CA ALA A 5 -8.62 4.49 -3.18
C ALA A 5 -7.42 5.44 -3.13
N PHE A 6 -7.39 6.49 -3.96
CA PHE A 6 -6.33 7.49 -3.90
C PHE A 6 -6.26 8.21 -2.54
N ARG A 7 -7.40 8.54 -1.93
CA ARG A 7 -7.42 9.18 -0.60
C ARG A 7 -6.96 8.23 0.52
N LYS A 8 -7.20 6.92 0.39
CA LYS A 8 -6.83 5.92 1.41
C LYS A 8 -5.40 5.41 1.29
N PHE A 9 -4.92 5.23 0.06
CA PHE A 9 -3.64 4.57 -0.23
C PHE A 9 -2.59 5.54 -0.80
N GLY A 10 -2.99 6.72 -1.29
CA GLY A 10 -2.06 7.79 -1.63
C GLY A 10 -1.56 8.53 -0.39
N MET A 11 -0.52 9.33 -0.59
CA MET A 11 0.07 10.19 0.45
C MET A 11 -0.89 11.32 0.84
N GLY A 12 -0.95 11.61 2.14
CA GLY A 12 -1.58 12.81 2.69
C GLY A 12 -0.57 13.82 3.25
N ASP A 13 -1.04 15.04 3.52
CA ASP A 13 -0.18 16.18 3.93
C ASP A 13 0.61 15.98 5.23
N LYS A 14 0.26 14.96 6.02
CA LYS A 14 0.89 14.65 7.32
C LYS A 14 1.79 13.42 7.27
N ASP A 15 1.85 12.73 6.14
CA ASP A 15 2.69 11.53 6.01
C ASP A 15 4.16 11.94 5.94
N THR A 16 5.00 11.24 6.70
CA THR A 16 6.46 11.48 6.78
C THR A 16 7.27 10.44 6.01
N SER A 17 6.60 9.41 5.48
CA SER A 17 7.19 8.31 4.73
C SER A 17 6.38 8.08 3.47
N VAL A 18 7.05 7.93 2.33
CA VAL A 18 6.40 7.71 1.02
C VAL A 18 7.04 6.51 0.31
N LEU A 19 6.20 5.67 -0.30
CA LEU A 19 6.65 4.61 -1.19
C LEU A 19 6.43 5.05 -2.64
N LEU A 20 7.52 5.30 -3.36
CA LEU A 20 7.47 5.60 -4.79
C LEU A 20 7.46 4.30 -5.60
N VAL A 21 6.48 4.14 -6.48
CA VAL A 21 6.38 3.00 -7.39
C VAL A 21 6.24 3.53 -8.82
N GLN A 22 7.18 3.15 -9.68
CA GLN A 22 7.16 3.52 -11.10
C GLN A 22 7.18 2.26 -11.96
N ILE A 23 6.23 2.17 -12.89
CA ILE A 23 6.14 1.06 -13.84
C ILE A 23 6.75 1.53 -15.15
N HIS A 24 7.82 0.87 -15.57
CA HIS A 24 8.50 1.15 -16.84
C HIS A 24 8.29 0.03 -17.84
N SER A 25 8.22 0.39 -19.12
CA SER A 25 8.48 -0.55 -20.19
C SER A 25 9.93 -1.05 -20.10
N LEU A 26 10.16 -2.30 -20.49
CA LEU A 26 11.51 -2.89 -20.57
C LEU A 26 12.49 -1.92 -21.26
N GLY A 27 13.59 -1.60 -20.58
CA GLY A 27 14.67 -0.75 -21.08
C GLY A 27 14.48 0.76 -20.96
N LYS A 28 13.41 1.25 -20.29
CA LYS A 28 13.12 2.70 -20.16
C LYS A 28 12.93 3.19 -18.72
N GLY A 29 13.69 2.65 -17.78
CA GLY A 29 13.51 2.95 -16.35
C GLY A 29 14.67 3.67 -15.69
N THR A 30 14.44 4.93 -15.30
CA THR A 30 15.23 5.64 -14.29
C THR A 30 14.27 6.25 -13.27
N LEU A 31 14.33 5.77 -12.04
CA LEU A 31 13.57 6.31 -10.88
C LEU A 31 13.97 7.75 -10.51
N SER A 32 15.05 8.29 -11.07
CA SER A 32 15.68 9.51 -10.56
C SER A 32 14.79 10.75 -10.68
N GLU A 33 14.04 10.89 -11.77
CA GLU A 33 13.27 12.12 -12.02
C GLU A 33 12.21 12.41 -10.94
N VAL A 34 11.54 11.37 -10.43
CA VAL A 34 10.51 11.55 -9.39
C VAL A 34 11.17 11.67 -8.01
N ALA A 35 12.24 10.93 -7.76
CA ALA A 35 12.97 10.98 -6.49
C ALA A 35 13.57 12.37 -6.20
N GLU A 36 13.99 13.11 -7.23
CA GLU A 36 14.51 14.48 -7.12
C GLU A 36 13.50 15.48 -6.51
N HIS A 37 12.20 15.17 -6.57
CA HIS A 37 11.14 16.00 -6.01
C HIS A 37 10.80 15.66 -4.55
N VAL A 38 11.41 14.60 -3.98
CA VAL A 38 11.17 14.19 -2.60
C VAL A 38 12.21 14.80 -1.67
N GLN A 39 11.75 15.66 -0.77
CA GLN A 39 12.58 16.20 0.31
C GLN A 39 12.63 15.18 1.46
N GLY A 40 13.60 14.27 1.41
CA GLY A 40 13.76 13.24 2.43
C GLY A 40 14.98 12.36 2.20
N GLU A 41 15.03 11.27 2.96
CA GLU A 41 16.07 10.25 2.85
C GLU A 41 15.51 9.02 2.13
N MET A 42 16.20 8.57 1.07
CA MET A 42 15.89 7.30 0.44
C MET A 42 16.45 6.17 1.31
N VAL A 43 15.58 5.23 1.69
CA VAL A 43 15.93 4.09 2.54
C VAL A 43 15.68 2.77 1.81
N ASP A 44 16.37 1.72 2.25
CA ASP A 44 16.20 0.38 1.69
C ASP A 44 14.77 -0.16 1.92
N LEU A 45 14.23 -0.88 0.93
CA LEU A 45 12.87 -1.43 0.98
C LEU A 45 12.67 -2.42 2.14
N SER A 46 13.73 -3.06 2.64
CA SER A 46 13.69 -3.90 3.84
C SER A 46 13.16 -3.17 5.08
N ARG A 47 13.27 -1.84 5.13
CA ARG A 47 12.76 -1.01 6.23
C ARG A 47 11.25 -0.72 6.14
N LEU A 48 10.57 -1.18 5.09
CA LEU A 48 9.13 -0.97 4.91
C LEU A 48 8.30 -1.49 6.10
N GLN A 49 8.74 -2.56 6.74
CA GLN A 49 8.11 -3.11 7.94
C GLN A 49 8.14 -2.14 9.13
N GLU A 50 9.15 -1.26 9.22
CA GLU A 50 9.29 -0.28 10.30
C GLU A 50 8.24 0.84 10.22
N VAL A 51 7.78 1.16 9.01
CA VAL A 51 6.81 2.24 8.74
C VAL A 51 5.39 1.73 8.50
N SER A 52 5.19 0.41 8.49
CA SER A 52 3.89 -0.20 8.21
C SER A 52 3.06 -0.38 9.48
N ASP A 53 1.86 0.17 9.50
CA ASP A 53 0.89 -0.05 10.59
C ASP A 53 -0.02 -1.24 10.26
N VAL A 54 0.32 -2.41 10.82
CA VAL A 54 -0.45 -3.66 10.62
C VAL A 54 -1.89 -3.53 11.11
N ASN A 55 -2.15 -2.78 12.18
CA ASN A 55 -3.51 -2.60 12.70
C ASN A 55 -4.35 -1.73 11.75
N LYS A 56 -3.76 -0.66 11.20
CA LYS A 56 -4.39 0.17 10.18
C LYS A 56 -4.66 -0.63 8.90
N ILE A 57 -3.72 -1.47 8.46
CA ILE A 57 -3.89 -2.37 7.31
C ILE A 57 -5.08 -3.31 7.53
N LYS A 58 -5.12 -4.02 8.67
CA LYS A 58 -6.25 -4.88 9.04
C LYS A 58 -7.57 -4.12 9.01
N LYS A 59 -7.62 -2.90 9.55
CA LYS A 59 -8.83 -2.05 9.55
C LYS A 59 -9.27 -1.64 8.14
N ILE A 60 -8.35 -1.20 7.29
CA ILE A 60 -8.65 -0.78 5.90
C ILE A 60 -9.22 -1.94 5.10
N TYR A 61 -8.58 -3.10 5.20
CA TYR A 61 -9.01 -4.33 4.56
C TYR A 61 -10.05 -5.08 5.38
N LYS A 62 -10.63 -4.50 6.44
CA LYS A 62 -11.62 -5.11 7.36
C LYS A 62 -11.32 -6.58 7.72
N VAL A 63 -10.06 -6.89 7.97
CA VAL A 63 -9.57 -8.23 8.31
C VAL A 63 -10.03 -8.59 9.72
N GLN A 64 -10.55 -9.80 9.91
CA GLN A 64 -11.04 -10.31 11.19
C GLN A 64 -10.05 -11.30 11.80
N GLU A 65 -9.83 -11.23 13.12
CA GLU A 65 -8.92 -12.17 13.81
C GLU A 65 -9.35 -13.64 13.68
N ALA A 66 -10.64 -13.91 13.47
CA ALA A 66 -11.13 -15.27 13.23
C ALA A 66 -10.61 -15.85 11.90
N GLU A 67 -10.47 -15.03 10.85
CA GLU A 67 -10.00 -15.49 9.55
C GLU A 67 -8.49 -15.80 9.57
N LEU A 68 -7.73 -15.05 10.38
CA LEU A 68 -6.28 -15.25 10.57
C LEU A 68 -5.93 -16.56 11.31
N ARG A 69 -6.94 -17.30 11.79
CA ARG A 69 -6.73 -18.64 12.34
C ARG A 69 -6.50 -19.70 11.26
N VAL A 70 -6.92 -19.41 10.03
CA VAL A 70 -6.89 -20.36 8.89
C VAL A 70 -6.21 -19.79 7.65
N SER A 71 -5.84 -18.51 7.64
CA SER A 71 -5.13 -17.85 6.55
C SER A 71 -4.08 -16.87 7.08
N THR A 72 -3.18 -16.42 6.20
CA THR A 72 -2.26 -15.33 6.54
C THR A 72 -2.88 -13.96 6.27
N LEU A 73 -2.29 -12.92 6.86
CA LEU A 73 -2.68 -11.53 6.54
C LEU A 73 -2.50 -11.22 5.04
N LEU A 74 -1.45 -11.76 4.41
CA LEU A 74 -1.21 -11.58 2.98
C LEU A 74 -2.32 -12.21 2.15
N ASP A 75 -2.73 -13.44 2.47
CA ASP A 75 -3.81 -14.14 1.76
C ASP A 75 -5.13 -13.36 1.85
N ALA A 76 -5.47 -12.86 3.05
CA ALA A 76 -6.67 -12.07 3.28
C ALA A 76 -6.68 -10.77 2.45
N ILE A 77 -5.54 -10.07 2.37
CA ILE A 77 -5.40 -8.84 1.59
C ILE A 77 -5.48 -9.13 0.08
N VAL A 78 -4.73 -10.12 -0.41
CA VAL A 78 -4.73 -10.52 -1.84
C VAL A 78 -6.12 -10.96 -2.28
N SER A 79 -6.84 -11.71 -1.44
CA SER A 79 -8.22 -12.11 -1.70
C SER A 79 -9.14 -10.90 -1.89
N ARG A 80 -8.99 -9.84 -1.07
CA ARG A 80 -9.79 -8.62 -1.18
C ARG A 80 -9.40 -7.71 -2.34
N MET A 81 -8.12 -7.70 -2.74
CA MET A 81 -7.69 -6.95 -3.92
C MET A 81 -8.20 -7.57 -5.22
N THR A 82 -8.34 -8.90 -5.26
CA THR A 82 -8.80 -9.65 -6.44
C THR A 82 -10.32 -9.72 -6.54
N SER A 83 -11.01 -9.70 -5.40
CA SER A 83 -12.47 -9.67 -5.35
C SER A 83 -12.99 -8.27 -5.70
N LYS A 84 -13.56 -8.07 -6.90
CA LYS A 84 -14.42 -6.90 -7.19
C LYS A 84 -15.55 -6.90 -6.16
N GLU A 85 -15.69 -5.84 -5.37
CA GLU A 85 -16.75 -5.77 -4.34
C GLU A 85 -18.14 -6.10 -4.91
N PHE A 86 -18.74 -7.18 -4.41
CA PHE A 86 -20.18 -7.30 -4.24
C PHE A 86 -20.46 -7.12 -2.75
N VAL A 87 -20.44 -5.88 -2.25
CA VAL A 87 -21.09 -5.55 -0.97
C VAL A 87 -21.65 -4.12 -1.06
N SER A 88 -22.78 -4.01 -1.75
CA SER A 88 -23.78 -2.97 -1.46
C SER A 88 -24.61 -3.44 -0.27
N PHE A 89 -24.68 -2.64 0.79
CA PHE A 89 -25.82 -2.64 1.72
C PHE A 89 -26.74 -1.49 1.31
#